data_AF-A0A950NDS9-F1
#
_entry.id   AF-A0A950NDS9-F1
#
_cell.length_a   1.000
_cell.length_b   1.000
_cell.length_c   1.000
_cell.angle_alpha   90.00
_cell.angle_beta   90.00
_cell.angle_gamma   90.00
#
_symmetry.space_group_name_H-M   'P 1'
#
loop_
_entity.id
_entity.type
_entity.pdbx_description
1 polymer ?
#
loop_
_entity_poly.entity_id
_entity_poly.type
_entity_poly.pdbx_seq_one_letter_code
_entity_poly.pdbx_strand_id
1 'polypeptide(L)'
;LCLSEAYGMTASQPLKEPAQKAIDFCVAAQNPGKGWRYSAKCGDNDSSVSGWAVMALKSAELSELSFPKSAYEGALNWFNEATEQNGYYQVGYNARSTGKVYVPGKNEQFDHHASMSAVAVMSRIFMQKKKSEPALGAVNLLVSDLPEWKTNKIDFYYWYYSSLALFQFDGPEGPMWKKWNEPMKNALVPNQHTAKDGCKNGSWDPENERWGAEGGRVYAVAINALTLEVYYRYANVFGGTGGANKK
;
A
#
# COMPACT_ATOMS: atom_id res chain seq x y z
N LEU A 1 -0.82 -11.56 -4.17
CA LEU A 1 -1.80 -10.46 -4.13
C LEU A 1 -2.82 -10.59 -5.26
N CYS A 2 -2.47 -10.24 -6.51
CA CYS A 2 -3.43 -10.25 -7.63
C CYS A 2 -4.22 -11.56 -7.77
N LEU A 3 -3.55 -12.73 -7.73
CA LEU A 3 -4.23 -14.03 -7.79
C LEU A 3 -5.21 -14.25 -6.63
N SER A 4 -4.84 -13.84 -5.41
CA SER A 4 -5.69 -13.96 -4.22
C SER A 4 -6.92 -13.07 -4.36
N GLU A 5 -6.76 -11.81 -4.78
CA GLU A 5 -7.89 -10.90 -4.99
C GLU A 5 -8.79 -11.35 -6.14
N ALA A 6 -8.21 -11.78 -7.26
CA ALA A 6 -8.98 -12.30 -8.40
C ALA A 6 -9.78 -13.54 -8.01
N TYR A 7 -9.19 -14.46 -7.24
CA TYR A 7 -9.92 -15.61 -6.70
C TYR A 7 -11.02 -15.18 -5.73
N GLY A 8 -10.72 -14.34 -4.73
CA GLY A 8 -11.69 -13.88 -3.73
C GLY A 8 -12.88 -13.13 -4.32
N MET A 9 -12.66 -12.33 -5.38
CA MET A 9 -13.73 -11.56 -6.03
C MET A 9 -14.60 -12.39 -6.98
N THR A 10 -14.05 -13.45 -7.59
CA THR A 10 -14.74 -14.21 -8.66
C THR A 10 -15.17 -15.61 -8.25
N ALA A 11 -14.59 -16.16 -7.17
CA ALA A 11 -14.67 -17.57 -6.80
C ALA A 11 -14.29 -18.55 -7.92
N SER A 12 -13.51 -18.08 -8.91
CA SER A 12 -13.11 -18.86 -10.08
C SER A 12 -12.20 -20.02 -9.66
N GLN A 13 -12.67 -21.25 -9.82
CA GLN A 13 -11.96 -22.45 -9.35
C GLN A 13 -10.55 -22.61 -9.94
N PRO A 14 -10.30 -22.32 -11.23
CA PRO A 14 -8.94 -22.36 -11.78
C PRO A 14 -7.92 -21.44 -11.07
N LEU A 15 -8.39 -20.41 -10.35
CA LEU A 15 -7.50 -19.48 -9.64
C LEU A 15 -7.16 -19.94 -8.21
N LYS A 16 -7.92 -20.87 -7.62
CA LYS A 16 -7.77 -21.26 -6.22
C LYS A 16 -6.39 -21.85 -5.93
N GLU A 17 -6.00 -22.89 -6.66
CA GLU A 17 -4.71 -23.56 -6.45
C GLU A 17 -3.51 -22.66 -6.77
N PRO A 18 -3.47 -21.91 -7.90
CA PRO A 18 -2.42 -20.94 -8.14
C PRO A 18 -2.32 -19.86 -7.04
N ALA A 19 -3.46 -19.37 -6.54
CA ALA A 19 -3.48 -18.38 -5.47
C ALA A 19 -2.92 -18.95 -4.16
N GLN A 20 -3.29 -20.18 -3.78
CA GLN A 20 -2.74 -20.84 -2.60
C GLN A 20 -1.22 -21.03 -2.72
N LYS A 21 -0.74 -21.56 -3.86
CA LYS A 21 0.70 -21.75 -4.11
C LYS A 21 1.50 -20.44 -4.03
N ALA A 22 0.93 -19.34 -4.52
CA ALA A 22 1.56 -18.03 -4.42
C ALA A 22 1.69 -17.56 -2.97
N ILE A 23 0.67 -17.81 -2.13
CA ILE A 23 0.71 -17.49 -0.70
C ILE A 23 1.72 -18.37 0.04
N ASP A 24 1.74 -19.67 -0.26
CA ASP A 24 2.70 -20.61 0.32
C ASP A 24 4.14 -20.18 0.00
N PHE A 25 4.40 -19.75 -1.24
CA PHE A 25 5.69 -19.20 -1.64
C PHE A 25 6.02 -17.91 -0.88
N CYS A 26 5.08 -16.96 -0.79
CA CYS A 26 5.28 -15.74 -0.02
C CYS A 26 5.70 -16.05 1.43
N VAL A 27 5.00 -16.97 2.10
CA VAL A 27 5.34 -17.39 3.47
C VAL A 27 6.71 -18.07 3.51
N ALA A 28 7.01 -18.96 2.55
CA ALA A 28 8.29 -19.66 2.48
C ALA A 28 9.48 -18.72 2.21
N ALA A 29 9.25 -17.57 1.56
CA ALA A 29 10.27 -16.56 1.25
C ALA A 29 10.53 -15.57 2.40
N GLN A 30 9.65 -15.52 3.40
CA GLN A 30 9.77 -14.61 4.55
C GLN A 30 11.04 -14.91 5.36
N ASN A 31 11.73 -13.87 5.82
CA ASN A 31 12.81 -14.04 6.79
C ASN A 31 12.23 -14.53 8.13
N PRO A 32 12.87 -15.51 8.79
CA PRO A 32 12.37 -16.07 10.04
C PRO A 32 12.05 -14.98 11.09
N GLY A 33 10.78 -14.89 11.49
CA GLY A 33 10.31 -13.96 12.53
C GLY A 33 10.39 -12.46 12.17
N LYS A 34 10.63 -12.12 10.90
CA LYS A 34 10.79 -10.74 10.39
C LYS A 34 9.94 -10.52 9.14
N GLY A 35 10.36 -9.62 8.24
CA GLY A 35 9.65 -9.24 7.03
C GLY A 35 10.21 -9.93 5.78
N TRP A 36 10.11 -9.21 4.66
CA TRP A 36 10.53 -9.66 3.34
C TRP A 36 11.52 -8.68 2.71
N ARG A 37 12.22 -9.17 1.69
CA ARG A 37 13.07 -8.42 0.77
C ARG A 37 12.89 -8.98 -0.64
N TYR A 38 13.58 -8.39 -1.61
CA TYR A 38 13.56 -8.83 -3.01
C TYR A 38 14.05 -10.26 -3.24
N SER A 39 14.83 -10.84 -2.31
CA SER A 39 15.30 -12.23 -2.36
C SER A 39 14.75 -13.02 -1.18
N ALA A 40 14.39 -14.28 -1.43
CA ALA A 40 13.85 -15.17 -0.40
C ALA A 40 14.87 -15.40 0.72
N LYS A 41 14.45 -15.21 1.98
CA LYS A 41 15.23 -15.52 3.19
C LYS A 41 16.66 -14.96 3.20
N CYS A 42 16.89 -13.77 2.63
CA CYS A 42 18.23 -13.21 2.53
C CYS A 42 18.78 -12.58 3.83
N GLY A 43 18.01 -12.59 4.92
CA GLY A 43 18.39 -12.03 6.22
C GLY A 43 18.17 -10.51 6.35
N ASP A 44 18.05 -9.79 5.24
CA ASP A 44 17.67 -8.37 5.18
C ASP A 44 16.17 -8.21 4.97
N ASN A 45 15.57 -7.10 5.40
CA ASN A 45 14.15 -6.81 5.31
C ASN A 45 13.92 -5.40 4.77
N ASP A 46 12.78 -5.17 4.15
CA ASP A 46 12.33 -3.80 3.88
C ASP A 46 10.82 -3.64 4.08
N SER A 47 10.43 -2.43 4.46
CA SER A 47 9.05 -2.05 4.75
C SER A 47 8.16 -2.06 3.51
N SER A 48 8.72 -1.84 2.31
CA SER A 48 7.96 -1.78 1.05
C SER A 48 7.48 -3.18 0.63
N VAL A 49 8.40 -4.12 0.45
CA VAL A 49 8.14 -5.52 0.09
C VAL A 49 7.33 -6.20 1.19
N SER A 50 7.65 -5.92 2.46
CA SER A 50 6.85 -6.44 3.58
C SER A 50 5.41 -5.94 3.55
N GLY A 51 5.16 -4.69 3.14
CA GLY A 51 3.82 -4.16 2.91
C GLY A 51 3.04 -4.93 1.85
N TRP A 52 3.63 -5.16 0.68
CA TRP A 52 3.02 -5.96 -0.38
C TRP A 52 2.72 -7.39 0.07
N ALA A 53 3.63 -8.01 0.83
CA ALA A 53 3.42 -9.34 1.38
C ALA A 53 2.24 -9.35 2.37
N VAL A 54 2.14 -8.35 3.26
CA VAL A 54 1.00 -8.21 4.18
C VAL A 54 -0.31 -8.03 3.42
N MET A 55 -0.34 -7.24 2.34
CA MET A 55 -1.54 -7.14 1.51
C MET A 55 -1.90 -8.47 0.87
N ALA A 56 -0.93 -9.24 0.36
CA ALA A 56 -1.19 -10.56 -0.19
C ALA A 56 -1.80 -11.51 0.84
N LEU A 57 -1.25 -11.54 2.06
CA LEU A 57 -1.79 -12.33 3.17
C LEU A 57 -3.17 -11.83 3.61
N LYS A 58 -3.42 -10.52 3.57
CA LYS A 58 -4.75 -9.97 3.86
C LYS A 58 -5.78 -10.39 2.82
N SER A 59 -5.44 -10.34 1.54
CA SER A 59 -6.32 -10.85 0.49
C SER A 59 -6.51 -12.36 0.60
N ALA A 60 -5.50 -13.11 1.02
CA ALA A 60 -5.61 -14.54 1.31
C ALA A 60 -6.62 -14.83 2.43
N GLU A 61 -6.54 -14.09 3.55
CA GLU A 61 -7.51 -14.18 4.67
C GLU A 61 -8.94 -13.92 4.17
N LEU A 62 -9.15 -12.87 3.37
CA LEU A 62 -10.47 -12.53 2.81
C LEU A 62 -10.98 -13.54 1.78
N SER A 63 -10.08 -14.31 1.17
CA SER A 63 -10.40 -15.30 0.13
C SER A 63 -10.35 -16.73 0.65
N GLU A 64 -10.33 -16.92 1.98
CA GLU A 64 -10.29 -18.24 2.63
C GLU A 64 -9.10 -19.11 2.20
N LEU A 65 -7.97 -18.47 1.84
CA LEU A 65 -6.69 -19.13 1.59
C LEU A 65 -5.90 -19.21 2.90
N SER A 66 -5.22 -20.33 3.13
CA SER A 66 -4.53 -20.60 4.40
C SER A 66 -3.12 -20.04 4.43
N PHE A 67 -2.70 -19.50 5.57
CA PHE A 67 -1.31 -19.18 5.90
C PHE A 67 -1.13 -19.20 7.43
N PRO A 68 0.09 -19.44 7.95
CA PRO A 68 0.32 -19.48 9.38
C PRO A 68 0.29 -18.06 9.98
N LYS A 69 -0.32 -17.91 11.16
CA LYS A 69 -0.36 -16.64 11.91
C LYS A 69 1.02 -16.04 12.17
N SER A 70 2.04 -16.90 12.31
CA SER A 70 3.43 -16.49 12.49
C SER A 70 3.95 -15.58 11.38
N ALA A 71 3.35 -15.63 10.18
CA ALA A 71 3.72 -14.73 9.09
C ALA A 71 3.38 -13.26 9.41
N TYR A 72 2.19 -13.00 9.98
CA TYR A 72 1.84 -11.67 10.49
C TYR A 72 2.67 -11.27 11.70
N GLU A 73 2.94 -12.19 12.61
CA GLU A 73 3.77 -11.91 13.79
C GLU A 73 5.18 -11.46 13.37
N GLY A 74 5.78 -12.12 12.37
CA GLY A 74 7.07 -11.72 11.80
C GLY A 74 7.02 -10.33 11.14
N ALA A 75 6.00 -10.07 10.33
CA ALA A 75 5.81 -8.77 9.69
C ALA A 75 5.66 -7.65 10.72
N LEU A 76 4.91 -7.89 11.79
CA LEU A 76 4.76 -6.96 12.90
C LEU A 76 6.07 -6.69 13.63
N ASN A 77 6.87 -7.73 13.87
CA ASN A 77 8.21 -7.57 14.45
C ASN A 77 9.10 -6.68 13.59
N TRP A 78 9.04 -6.84 12.27
CA TRP A 78 9.76 -5.97 11.33
C TRP A 78 9.29 -4.52 11.43
N PHE A 79 7.98 -4.27 11.33
CA PHE A 79 7.49 -2.90 11.42
C PHE A 79 7.82 -2.26 12.78
N ASN A 80 7.74 -3.00 13.89
CA ASN A 80 8.17 -2.52 15.21
C ASN A 80 9.66 -2.16 15.26
N GLU A 81 10.51 -2.92 14.56
CA GLU A 81 11.93 -2.62 14.44
C GLU A 81 12.15 -1.37 13.59
N ALA A 82 11.51 -1.23 12.43
CA ALA A 82 11.71 -0.11 11.51
C ALA A 82 11.00 1.19 11.92
N THR A 83 10.09 1.16 12.91
CA THR A 83 9.35 2.33 13.43
C THR A 83 10.16 3.11 14.47
N GLU A 84 10.19 4.44 14.34
CA GLU A 84 10.69 5.35 15.37
C GLU A 84 9.86 5.27 16.66
N GLN A 85 10.53 5.33 17.81
CA GLN A 85 9.87 5.24 19.11
C GLN A 85 9.40 6.61 19.65
N ASN A 86 9.71 7.69 18.93
CA ASN A 86 9.35 9.06 19.30
C ASN A 86 8.77 9.81 18.10
N GLY A 87 8.27 11.02 18.35
CA GLY A 87 7.67 11.87 17.33
C GLY A 87 6.41 11.25 16.73
N TYR A 88 6.36 11.18 15.39
CA TYR A 88 5.18 10.73 14.66
C TYR A 88 5.23 9.25 14.24
N TYR A 89 6.04 8.41 14.90
CA TYR A 89 6.16 6.98 14.56
C TYR A 89 6.53 6.74 13.09
N GLN A 90 7.44 7.56 12.55
CA GLN A 90 7.91 7.40 11.18
C GLN A 90 8.55 6.01 11.01
N VAL A 91 8.33 5.40 9.85
CA VAL A 91 8.89 4.07 9.56
C VAL A 91 9.93 4.22 8.46
N GLY A 92 11.11 3.66 8.68
CA GLY A 92 12.17 3.64 7.67
C GLY A 92 12.03 2.47 6.69
N TYR A 93 12.88 2.47 5.68
CA TYR A 93 12.81 1.51 4.59
C TYR A 93 13.44 0.17 4.97
N ASN A 94 14.69 0.17 5.39
CA ASN A 94 15.45 -1.04 5.77
C ASN A 94 16.07 -0.96 7.18
N ALA A 95 15.79 0.12 7.91
CA ALA A 95 16.13 0.31 9.31
C ALA A 95 15.28 1.46 9.85
N ARG A 96 15.39 1.77 11.15
CA ARG A 96 14.96 3.07 11.67
C ARG A 96 15.76 4.19 11.01
N SER A 97 15.16 5.36 10.93
CA SER A 97 15.79 6.59 10.46
C SER A 97 16.42 6.45 9.07
N THR A 98 15.95 5.50 8.25
CA THR A 98 16.28 5.53 6.83
C THR A 98 15.75 6.83 6.27
N GLY A 99 16.64 7.63 5.67
CA GLY A 99 16.25 8.88 5.03
C GLY A 99 15.46 8.64 3.74
N LYS A 100 15.57 9.59 2.83
CA LYS A 100 14.92 9.51 1.53
C LYS A 100 15.38 8.27 0.75
N VAL A 101 14.42 7.44 0.33
CA VAL A 101 14.65 6.33 -0.60
C VAL A 101 14.51 6.80 -2.04
N TYR A 102 15.50 6.50 -2.88
CA TYR A 102 15.52 6.86 -4.30
C TYR A 102 16.47 5.91 -5.04
N VAL A 103 16.34 5.87 -6.36
CA VAL A 103 17.30 5.24 -7.28
C VAL A 103 18.22 6.35 -7.79
N PRO A 104 19.54 6.27 -7.53
CA PRO A 104 20.50 7.30 -7.96
C PRO A 104 20.45 7.54 -9.47
N GLY A 105 20.45 8.81 -9.87
CA GLY A 105 20.38 9.25 -11.26
C GLY A 105 19.00 9.11 -11.89
N LYS A 106 17.94 8.80 -11.12
CA LYS A 106 16.60 8.57 -11.66
C LYS A 106 15.54 9.43 -10.99
N ASN A 107 15.48 9.43 -9.65
CA ASN A 107 14.36 10.04 -8.92
C ASN A 107 14.75 10.76 -7.62
N GLU A 108 16.02 11.09 -7.43
CA GLU A 108 16.50 11.89 -6.29
C GLU A 108 15.96 13.33 -6.27
N GLN A 109 15.41 13.84 -7.37
CA GLN A 109 14.80 15.17 -7.47
C GLN A 109 13.41 15.26 -6.82
N PHE A 110 12.71 14.13 -6.63
CA PHE A 110 11.36 14.10 -6.07
C PHE A 110 11.35 14.32 -4.57
N ASP A 111 10.33 14.96 -4.01
CA ASP A 111 10.23 15.19 -2.57
C ASP A 111 10.17 13.86 -1.77
N HIS A 112 10.60 13.93 -0.51
CA HIS A 112 10.49 12.78 0.38
C HIS A 112 9.07 12.70 0.95
N HIS A 113 8.37 11.60 0.67
CA HIS A 113 7.08 11.27 1.26
C HIS A 113 7.23 10.14 2.27
N ALA A 114 6.34 10.12 3.28
CA ALA A 114 6.33 9.12 4.34
C ALA A 114 5.72 7.77 3.90
N SER A 115 6.08 7.28 2.70
CA SER A 115 5.48 6.08 2.08
C SER A 115 5.61 4.83 2.95
N MET A 116 6.75 4.64 3.62
CA MET A 116 6.93 3.49 4.50
C MET A 116 6.07 3.59 5.76
N SER A 117 5.81 4.80 6.26
CA SER A 117 4.85 5.02 7.34
C SER A 117 3.42 4.68 6.90
N ALA A 118 3.03 5.07 5.68
CA ALA A 118 1.73 4.70 5.11
C ALA A 118 1.56 3.17 5.00
N VAL A 119 2.58 2.51 4.45
CA VAL A 119 2.63 1.04 4.35
C VAL A 119 2.49 0.39 5.73
N ALA A 120 3.21 0.88 6.74
CA ALA A 120 3.19 0.32 8.08
C ALA A 120 1.85 0.55 8.79
N VAL A 121 1.24 1.72 8.67
CA VAL A 121 -0.10 2.00 9.23
C VAL A 121 -1.13 1.04 8.67
N MET A 122 -1.21 0.92 7.34
CA MET A 122 -2.11 -0.03 6.68
C MET A 122 -1.85 -1.46 7.16
N SER A 123 -0.58 -1.88 7.18
CA SER A 123 -0.18 -3.23 7.57
C SER A 123 -0.56 -3.54 9.02
N ARG A 124 -0.35 -2.59 9.94
CA ARG A 124 -0.74 -2.71 11.36
C ARG A 124 -2.24 -2.83 11.52
N ILE A 125 -3.04 -2.04 10.80
CA ILE A 125 -4.51 -2.13 10.87
C ILE A 125 -4.98 -3.51 10.42
N PHE A 126 -4.47 -4.01 9.29
CA PHE A 126 -4.85 -5.32 8.75
C PHE A 126 -4.47 -6.48 9.68
N MET A 127 -3.28 -6.45 10.28
CA MET A 127 -2.79 -7.55 11.12
C MET A 127 -3.32 -7.48 12.55
N GLN A 128 -3.34 -6.30 13.18
CA GLN A 128 -3.66 -6.16 14.60
C GLN A 128 -5.13 -5.88 14.87
N LYS A 129 -5.83 -5.22 13.93
CA LYS A 129 -7.23 -4.81 14.07
C LYS A 129 -7.48 -4.05 15.39
N LYS A 130 -6.50 -3.23 15.82
CA LYS A 130 -6.51 -2.48 17.10
C LYS A 130 -6.36 -0.97 16.85
N LYS A 131 -7.45 -0.22 16.99
CA LYS A 131 -7.46 1.24 16.74
C LYS A 131 -6.63 2.05 17.75
N SER A 132 -6.42 1.51 18.95
CA SER A 132 -5.62 2.14 20.01
C SER A 132 -4.11 1.88 19.92
N GLU A 133 -3.64 1.27 18.83
CA GLU A 133 -2.20 1.06 18.59
C GLU A 133 -1.49 2.42 18.40
N PRO A 134 -0.55 2.83 19.28
CA PRO A 134 0.06 4.16 19.23
C PRO A 134 0.76 4.46 17.91
N ALA A 135 1.39 3.46 17.28
CA ALA A 135 2.08 3.62 16.00
C ALA A 135 1.15 4.04 14.85
N LEU A 136 -0.18 3.87 14.99
CA LEU A 136 -1.13 4.41 14.03
C LEU A 136 -1.16 5.95 14.02
N GLY A 137 -0.58 6.61 15.02
CA GLY A 137 -0.40 8.07 15.05
C GLY A 137 0.39 8.64 13.86
N ALA A 138 1.11 7.79 13.11
CA ALA A 138 1.77 8.17 11.87
C ALA A 138 0.82 8.69 10.77
N VAL A 139 -0.49 8.44 10.88
CA VAL A 139 -1.51 9.08 10.00
C VAL A 139 -1.44 10.61 9.99
N ASN A 140 -0.95 11.22 11.08
CA ASN A 140 -0.77 12.68 11.15
C ASN A 140 0.32 13.19 10.18
N LEU A 141 1.34 12.38 9.88
CA LEU A 141 2.31 12.68 8.82
C LEU A 141 1.60 12.65 7.46
N LEU A 142 0.82 11.59 7.22
CA LEU A 142 0.19 11.34 5.93
C LEU A 142 -0.79 12.46 5.57
N VAL A 143 -1.66 12.84 6.50
CA VAL A 143 -2.68 13.88 6.27
C VAL A 143 -2.10 15.31 6.19
N SER A 144 -0.82 15.48 6.54
CA SER A 144 -0.10 16.75 6.42
C SER A 144 0.62 16.90 5.08
N ASP A 145 0.77 15.81 4.34
CA ASP A 145 1.45 15.73 3.04
C ASP A 145 0.47 15.21 1.98
N LEU A 146 -0.42 16.11 1.55
CA LEU A 146 -1.56 15.81 0.67
C LEU A 146 -1.13 15.68 -0.80
N PRO A 147 -1.82 14.84 -1.61
CA PRO A 147 -1.55 14.73 -3.04
C PRO A 147 -1.66 16.08 -3.77
N GLU A 148 -0.63 16.40 -4.53
CA GLU A 148 -0.55 17.61 -5.35
C GLU A 148 0.04 17.22 -6.71
N TRP A 149 -0.66 17.53 -7.80
CA TRP A 149 -0.15 17.30 -9.16
C TRP A 149 0.86 18.39 -9.54
N LYS A 150 2.06 18.31 -8.96
CA LYS A 150 3.12 19.30 -9.10
C LYS A 150 4.46 18.61 -9.32
N THR A 151 5.31 19.22 -10.15
CA THR A 151 6.68 18.76 -10.43
C THR A 151 7.41 18.38 -9.14
N ASN A 152 8.09 17.23 -9.16
CA ASN A 152 8.81 16.63 -8.04
C ASN A 152 7.95 16.16 -6.86
N LYS A 153 6.63 16.35 -6.85
CA LYS A 153 5.74 15.89 -5.77
C LYS A 153 4.86 14.70 -6.10
N ILE A 154 4.85 14.28 -7.37
CA ILE A 154 4.00 13.17 -7.82
C ILE A 154 4.67 11.85 -7.40
N ASP A 155 4.03 11.15 -6.47
CA ASP A 155 4.45 9.84 -5.98
C ASP A 155 3.22 8.93 -5.87
N PHE A 156 2.91 8.23 -6.96
CA PHE A 156 1.71 7.37 -7.02
C PHE A 156 1.76 6.24 -5.99
N TYR A 157 2.97 5.78 -5.64
CA TYR A 157 3.16 4.76 -4.61
C TYR A 157 2.73 5.27 -3.24
N TYR A 158 3.20 6.48 -2.88
CA TYR A 158 2.78 7.16 -1.67
C TYR A 158 1.26 7.38 -1.66
N TRP A 159 0.69 7.89 -2.75
CA TRP A 159 -0.73 8.21 -2.82
C TRP A 159 -1.61 6.97 -2.63
N TYR A 160 -1.23 5.84 -3.21
CA TYR A 160 -1.91 4.57 -3.04
C TYR A 160 -1.93 4.09 -1.59
N TYR A 161 -0.75 3.97 -0.96
CA TYR A 161 -0.64 3.46 0.40
C TYR A 161 -1.22 4.40 1.45
N SER A 162 -1.10 5.72 1.26
CA SER A 162 -1.73 6.70 2.15
C SER A 162 -3.24 6.68 2.02
N SER A 163 -3.78 6.47 0.82
CA SER A 163 -5.22 6.29 0.63
C SER A 163 -5.73 5.05 1.38
N LEU A 164 -5.01 3.91 1.29
CA LEU A 164 -5.30 2.70 2.07
C LEU A 164 -5.23 2.94 3.57
N ALA A 165 -4.13 3.52 4.05
CA ALA A 165 -3.89 3.75 5.47
C ALA A 165 -4.95 4.65 6.10
N LEU A 166 -5.23 5.80 5.46
CA LEU A 166 -6.18 6.78 5.97
C LEU A 166 -7.62 6.26 5.89
N PHE A 167 -8.01 5.65 4.77
CA PHE A 167 -9.35 5.04 4.67
C PHE A 167 -9.56 3.95 5.72
N GLN A 168 -8.55 3.11 5.98
CA GLN A 168 -8.64 2.06 6.99
C GLN A 168 -8.63 2.60 8.43
N PHE A 169 -7.97 3.74 8.67
CA PHE A 169 -7.85 4.32 10.00
C PHE A 169 -9.17 4.88 10.54
N ASP A 170 -9.87 5.71 9.75
CA ASP A 170 -11.08 6.40 10.21
C ASP A 170 -12.30 6.29 9.29
N GLY A 171 -12.18 5.59 8.16
CA GLY A 171 -13.32 5.23 7.31
C GLY A 171 -13.88 6.38 6.47
N PRO A 172 -14.96 6.14 5.69
CA PRO A 172 -15.50 7.12 4.74
C PRO A 172 -15.96 8.42 5.41
N GLU A 173 -16.41 8.35 6.66
CA GLU A 173 -16.88 9.51 7.41
C GLU A 173 -15.79 10.19 8.24
N GLY A 174 -14.60 9.59 8.30
CA GLY A 174 -13.47 10.04 9.10
C GLY A 174 -12.87 11.37 8.62
N PRO A 175 -12.47 12.26 9.54
CA PRO A 175 -11.92 13.56 9.18
C PRO A 175 -10.61 13.49 8.39
N MET A 176 -9.75 12.50 8.67
CA MET A 176 -8.48 12.35 7.97
C MET A 176 -8.69 11.84 6.55
N TRP A 177 -9.55 10.83 6.38
CA TRP A 177 -9.94 10.37 5.05
C TRP A 177 -10.60 11.48 4.22
N LYS A 178 -11.55 12.23 4.78
CA LYS A 178 -12.21 13.35 4.08
C LYS A 178 -11.19 14.41 3.63
N LYS A 179 -10.25 14.78 4.51
CA LYS A 179 -9.17 15.73 4.20
C LYS A 179 -8.24 15.23 3.09
N TRP A 180 -8.06 13.91 2.96
CA TRP A 180 -7.18 13.30 1.96
C TRP A 180 -7.86 13.04 0.60
N ASN A 181 -9.08 12.50 0.62
CA ASN A 181 -9.73 11.94 -0.56
C ASN A 181 -10.04 12.98 -1.64
N GLU A 182 -10.42 14.19 -1.25
CA GLU A 182 -10.70 15.26 -2.20
C GLU A 182 -9.42 15.73 -2.93
N PRO A 183 -8.31 16.09 -2.24
CA PRO A 183 -7.03 16.34 -2.89
C PRO A 183 -6.53 15.20 -3.78
N MET A 184 -6.66 13.94 -3.33
CA MET A 184 -6.29 12.77 -4.12
C MET A 184 -7.04 12.72 -5.46
N LYS A 185 -8.37 12.87 -5.44
CA LYS A 185 -9.19 12.89 -6.66
C LYS A 185 -8.85 14.09 -7.55
N ASN A 186 -8.64 15.26 -6.96
CA ASN A 186 -8.29 16.47 -7.70
C ASN A 186 -6.90 16.38 -8.36
N ALA A 187 -5.98 15.60 -7.78
CA ALA A 187 -4.70 15.30 -8.40
C ALA A 187 -4.83 14.27 -9.54
N LEU A 188 -5.59 13.19 -9.34
CA LEU A 188 -5.63 12.09 -10.31
C LEU A 188 -6.62 12.30 -11.46
N VAL A 189 -7.88 12.64 -11.18
CA VAL A 189 -8.96 12.60 -12.18
C VAL A 189 -8.75 13.61 -13.31
N PRO A 190 -8.41 14.89 -13.06
CA PRO A 190 -8.19 15.85 -14.14
C PRO A 190 -6.97 15.55 -15.01
N ASN A 191 -6.02 14.75 -14.49
CA ASN A 191 -4.77 14.42 -15.16
C ASN A 191 -4.80 13.03 -15.82
N GLN A 192 -5.95 12.36 -15.84
CA GLN A 192 -6.15 11.16 -16.63
C GLN A 192 -6.31 11.55 -18.10
N HIS A 193 -5.55 10.92 -18.99
CA HIS A 193 -5.74 11.08 -20.43
C HIS A 193 -7.14 10.64 -20.85
N THR A 194 -7.69 11.31 -21.84
CA THR A 194 -9.05 11.11 -22.33
C THR A 194 -9.05 10.49 -23.73
N ALA A 195 -10.23 10.28 -24.30
CA ALA A 195 -10.37 9.81 -25.69
C ALA A 195 -9.63 10.69 -26.71
N LYS A 196 -9.39 11.98 -26.39
CA LYS A 196 -8.65 12.91 -27.26
C LYS A 196 -7.16 12.54 -27.38
N ASP A 197 -6.62 11.79 -26.42
CA ASP A 197 -5.22 11.40 -26.35
C ASP A 197 -4.93 10.05 -27.07
N GLY A 198 -5.92 9.51 -27.80
CA GLY A 198 -5.77 8.30 -28.61
C GLY A 198 -5.37 7.08 -27.78
N CYS A 199 -4.22 6.47 -28.11
CA CYS A 199 -3.73 5.27 -27.43
C CYS A 199 -3.40 5.49 -25.94
N LYS A 200 -3.28 6.74 -25.48
CA LYS A 200 -3.06 7.06 -24.06
C LYS A 200 -4.37 7.13 -23.25
N ASN A 201 -5.54 7.04 -23.89
CA ASN A 201 -6.84 7.18 -23.22
C ASN A 201 -6.94 6.31 -21.94
N GLY A 202 -7.34 6.92 -20.83
CA GLY A 202 -7.49 6.29 -19.53
C GLY A 202 -6.20 6.14 -18.73
N SER A 203 -5.05 6.60 -19.24
CA SER A 203 -3.75 6.48 -18.57
C SER A 203 -3.26 7.75 -17.89
N TRP A 204 -2.17 7.61 -17.13
CA TRP A 204 -1.37 8.70 -16.61
C TRP A 204 0.06 8.56 -17.14
N ASP A 205 0.70 9.69 -17.42
CA ASP A 205 2.08 9.74 -17.92
C ASP A 205 3.08 9.40 -16.79
N PRO A 206 3.92 8.35 -16.94
CA PRO A 206 4.90 7.96 -15.92
C PRO A 206 6.13 8.88 -15.86
N GLU A 207 6.34 9.75 -16.83
CA GLU A 207 7.59 10.51 -16.97
C GLU A 207 7.76 11.58 -15.88
N ASN A 208 6.67 12.00 -15.23
CA ASN A 208 6.66 13.09 -14.24
C ASN A 208 6.37 12.60 -12.81
N GLU A 209 6.42 11.29 -12.57
CA GLU A 209 6.17 10.69 -11.26
C GLU A 209 7.37 9.87 -10.77
N ARG A 210 7.52 9.79 -9.46
CA ARG A 210 8.73 9.31 -8.79
C ARG A 210 9.19 7.91 -9.21
N TRP A 211 8.27 6.99 -9.48
CA TRP A 211 8.58 5.58 -9.75
C TRP A 211 8.33 5.17 -11.21
N GLY A 212 8.04 6.15 -12.07
CA GLY A 212 7.55 5.87 -13.42
C GLY A 212 8.64 5.37 -14.36
N ALA A 213 9.89 5.73 -14.09
CA ALA A 213 11.05 5.17 -14.79
C ALA A 213 11.22 3.66 -14.59
N GLU A 214 10.74 3.11 -13.47
CA GLU A 214 10.81 1.66 -13.18
C GLU A 214 9.52 0.94 -13.61
N GLY A 215 8.36 1.53 -13.32
CA GLY A 215 7.06 0.88 -13.55
C GLY A 215 6.43 1.15 -14.92
N GLY A 216 6.76 2.27 -15.55
CA GLY A 216 6.16 2.73 -16.81
C GLY A 216 4.65 2.97 -16.72
N ARG A 217 4.02 3.10 -17.90
CA ARG A 217 2.60 3.46 -18.02
C ARG A 217 1.66 2.40 -17.46
N VAL A 218 2.02 1.11 -17.55
CA VAL A 218 1.21 0.02 -17.00
C VAL A 218 1.11 0.14 -15.48
N TYR A 219 2.23 0.40 -14.80
CA TYR A 219 2.24 0.70 -13.37
C TYR A 219 1.39 1.92 -13.06
N ALA A 220 1.62 3.05 -13.74
CA ALA A 220 0.89 4.30 -13.50
C ALA A 220 -0.64 4.11 -13.61
N VAL A 221 -1.11 3.41 -14.64
CA VAL A 221 -2.52 3.06 -14.81
C VAL A 221 -3.00 2.18 -13.66
N ALA A 222 -2.30 1.07 -13.39
CA ALA A 222 -2.72 0.11 -12.40
C ALA A 222 -2.81 0.75 -11.00
N ILE A 223 -1.74 1.42 -10.55
CA ILE A 223 -1.71 1.97 -9.20
C ILE A 223 -2.69 3.12 -9.00
N ASN A 224 -2.93 3.96 -10.02
CA ASN A 224 -3.91 5.05 -9.90
C ASN A 224 -5.35 4.54 -9.95
N ALA A 225 -5.64 3.52 -10.77
CA ALA A 225 -6.94 2.83 -10.72
C ALA A 225 -7.16 2.21 -9.33
N LEU A 226 -6.17 1.49 -8.80
CA LEU A 226 -6.20 0.92 -7.44
C LEU A 226 -6.42 2.01 -6.38
N THR A 227 -5.79 3.17 -6.53
CA THR A 227 -5.91 4.33 -5.63
C THR A 227 -7.31 4.94 -5.67
N LEU A 228 -7.97 4.99 -6.82
CA LEU A 228 -9.35 5.49 -6.92
C LEU A 228 -10.38 4.47 -6.41
N GLU A 229 -9.99 3.20 -6.28
CA GLU A 229 -10.87 2.10 -5.88
C GLU A 229 -10.74 1.67 -4.42
N VAL A 230 -9.84 2.28 -3.63
CA VAL A 230 -9.45 1.76 -2.31
C VAL A 230 -10.64 1.42 -1.41
N TYR A 231 -11.63 2.31 -1.39
CA TYR A 231 -12.83 2.23 -0.55
C TYR A 231 -13.94 1.33 -1.11
N TYR A 232 -13.74 0.73 -2.29
CA TYR A 232 -14.58 -0.34 -2.83
C TYR A 232 -13.96 -1.73 -2.65
N ARG A 233 -12.63 -1.80 -2.52
CA ARG A 233 -11.87 -3.06 -2.50
C ARG A 233 -11.74 -3.69 -1.13
N TYR A 234 -11.54 -2.86 -0.11
CA TYR A 234 -11.40 -3.33 1.27
C TYR A 234 -12.47 -2.67 2.12
N ALA A 235 -13.35 -3.47 2.73
CA ALA A 235 -14.19 -2.97 3.81
C ALA A 235 -13.28 -2.39 4.92
N ASN A 236 -13.73 -1.31 5.56
CA ASN A 236 -12.98 -0.72 6.67
C ASN A 236 -12.91 -1.74 7.83
N VAL A 237 -11.70 -2.03 8.32
CA VAL A 237 -11.46 -3.04 9.36
C VAL A 237 -12.15 -2.72 10.69
N PHE A 238 -12.35 -1.45 11.03
CA PHE A 238 -12.96 -1.02 12.29
C PHE A 238 -14.47 -0.84 12.20
N GLY A 239 -15.08 -1.16 11.06
CA GLY A 239 -16.51 -0.93 10.82
C GLY A 239 -16.75 0.46 10.24
N GLY A 240 -17.08 0.45 8.95
CA GLY A 240 -17.60 1.57 8.18
C GLY A 240 -18.17 0.97 6.90
N THR A 241 -19.43 1.21 6.59
CA THR A 241 -20.10 0.67 5.41
C THR A 241 -19.57 1.37 4.16
N GLY A 242 -18.36 1.04 3.74
CA GLY A 242 -17.87 1.31 2.39
C GLY A 242 -18.25 0.16 1.50
N GLY A 243 -19.25 0.37 0.64
CA GLY A 243 -19.48 -0.24 -0.68
C GLY A 243 -19.35 -1.75 -0.93
N ALA A 244 -19.02 -2.59 0.04
CA ALA A 244 -18.96 -4.03 -0.12
C ALA A 244 -20.40 -4.54 -0.18
N ASN A 245 -20.93 -4.63 -1.41
CA ASN A 245 -22.17 -5.34 -1.67
C ASN A 245 -22.07 -6.72 -1.03
N LYS A 246 -22.94 -6.95 -0.05
CA LYS A 246 -23.31 -8.31 0.36
C LYS A 246 -23.85 -9.00 -0.89
N LYS A 247 -23.06 -9.91 -1.46
CA LYS A 247 -23.56 -10.97 -2.32
C LYS A 247 -23.22 -12.29 -1.65
#